data_AF-A0A7J8RNW9-F1
#
_entry.id   AF-A0A7J8RNW9-F1
#
_cell.length_a   1.000
_cell.length_b   1.000
_cell.length_c   1.000
_cell.angle_alpha   90.00
_cell.angle_beta   90.00
_cell.angle_gamma   90.00
#
_symmetry.space_group_name_H-M   'P 1'
#
loop_
_entity.id
_entity.type
_entity.pdbx_description
1 polymer ?
#
loop_
_entity_poly.entity_id
_entity_poly.type
_entity_poly.pdbx_seq_one_letter_code
_entity_poly.pdbx_strand_id
1 'polypeptide(L)'
;MLAVFEKSIAKSPDALKVSGDSEAASALNKGFLATHFATLHPGSVTVNLGSSGFMAYSLDKQNPLLPRLFAVVDDIFCLFQGHIENVAVLKQQYGLNKTANEGIIVIEAYRTLRDRGPYPPDQVVRDIQGKFAFIIYDSSSKATFIAADADGSVPFFWGTDAEGHLVLADDRETVKKGCGKSFAPFPKGCFFTSSGGLRSYEHPLNELKPVPRVDSSGHVCGATFNVDVETKKESTGMKKVGSAADWSANY
;
A
#
# COMPACT_ATOMS: atom_id res chain seq x y z
N MET A 1 -8.91 7.90 -5.51
CA MET A 1 -7.73 7.28 -6.15
C MET A 1 -7.99 5.80 -6.33
N LEU A 2 -7.51 5.21 -7.43
CA LEU A 2 -7.70 3.79 -7.76
C LEU A 2 -6.39 3.24 -8.35
N ALA A 3 -6.00 2.03 -7.97
CA ALA A 3 -4.96 1.28 -8.66
C ALA A 3 -5.39 -0.18 -8.83
N VAL A 4 -5.06 -0.76 -9.98
CA VAL A 4 -5.25 -2.18 -10.26
C VAL A 4 -3.93 -2.73 -10.75
N PHE A 5 -3.40 -3.73 -10.05
CA PHE A 5 -2.15 -4.39 -10.40
C PHE A 5 -2.41 -5.82 -10.84
N GLU A 6 -1.73 -6.22 -11.91
CA GLU A 6 -1.76 -7.60 -12.37
C GLU A 6 -1.26 -8.55 -11.25
N LYS A 7 -1.77 -9.78 -11.19
CA LYS A 7 -1.42 -10.76 -10.15
C LYS A 7 0.07 -11.12 -10.13
N SER A 8 0.73 -10.97 -11.28
CA SER A 8 2.17 -11.17 -11.45
C SER A 8 3.00 -10.07 -10.76
N ILE A 9 2.42 -8.87 -10.59
CA ILE A 9 3.05 -7.69 -10.00
C ILE A 9 2.80 -7.63 -8.50
N ALA A 10 1.57 -7.89 -8.07
CA ALA A 10 1.18 -7.86 -6.67
C ALA A 10 0.19 -8.97 -6.36
N LYS A 11 0.66 -10.02 -5.68
CA LYS A 11 -0.20 -11.12 -5.24
C LYS A 11 -1.03 -10.66 -4.05
N SER A 12 -2.34 -10.53 -4.24
CA SER A 12 -3.28 -10.30 -3.14
C SER A 12 -3.22 -11.45 -2.12
N PRO A 13 -3.35 -11.20 -0.81
CA PRO A 13 -3.44 -12.29 0.17
C PRO A 13 -4.60 -13.23 -0.11
N ASP A 14 -4.35 -14.54 -0.05
CA ASP A 14 -5.36 -15.56 -0.34
C ASP A 14 -6.57 -15.46 0.59
N ALA A 15 -6.38 -14.95 1.81
CA ALA A 15 -7.45 -14.72 2.79
C ALA A 15 -8.48 -13.65 2.40
N LEU A 16 -8.17 -12.77 1.43
CA LEU A 16 -9.16 -11.82 0.90
C LEU A 16 -10.16 -12.50 -0.04
N LYS A 17 -9.80 -13.64 -0.63
CA LYS A 17 -10.60 -14.29 -1.66
C LYS A 17 -11.80 -15.02 -1.05
N VAL A 18 -12.99 -14.69 -1.54
CA VAL A 18 -14.23 -15.40 -1.23
C VAL A 18 -14.54 -16.36 -2.38
N SER A 19 -14.66 -17.65 -2.08
CA SER A 19 -14.98 -18.67 -3.08
C SER A 19 -16.44 -18.57 -3.54
N GLY A 20 -16.68 -18.77 -4.83
CA GLY A 20 -18.04 -18.83 -5.41
C GLY A 20 -18.74 -17.49 -5.56
N ASP A 21 -17.99 -16.38 -5.48
CA ASP A 21 -18.53 -15.05 -5.68
C ASP A 21 -18.70 -14.71 -7.16
N SER A 22 -19.95 -14.71 -7.64
CA SER A 22 -20.31 -14.36 -9.02
C SER A 22 -20.33 -12.85 -9.28
N GLU A 23 -20.19 -12.02 -8.23
CA GLU A 23 -20.22 -10.55 -8.36
C GLU A 23 -18.84 -9.97 -8.72
N ALA A 24 -17.76 -10.74 -8.50
CA ALA A 24 -16.42 -10.32 -8.87
C ALA A 24 -16.27 -10.26 -10.40
N ALA A 25 -15.77 -9.13 -10.91
CA ALA A 25 -15.43 -8.96 -12.31
C ALA A 25 -13.91 -8.96 -12.48
N SER A 26 -13.42 -9.07 -13.70
CA SER A 26 -12.01 -8.76 -13.99
C SER A 26 -11.86 -7.25 -14.14
N ALA A 27 -11.16 -6.63 -13.19
CA ALA A 27 -10.99 -5.18 -13.11
C ALA A 27 -10.21 -4.61 -14.31
N LEU A 28 -9.31 -5.41 -14.88
CA LEU A 28 -8.51 -5.06 -16.06
C LEU A 28 -9.23 -5.35 -17.39
N ASN A 29 -10.24 -6.24 -17.40
CA ASN A 29 -10.90 -6.64 -18.63
C ASN A 29 -11.55 -5.45 -19.35
N LYS A 30 -11.05 -5.15 -20.56
CA LYS A 30 -11.50 -4.04 -21.42
C LYS A 30 -11.58 -2.69 -20.69
N GLY A 31 -10.73 -2.47 -19.68
CA GLY A 31 -10.75 -1.24 -18.87
C GLY A 31 -12.05 -1.02 -18.10
N PHE A 32 -12.76 -2.09 -17.73
CA PHE A 32 -14.04 -2.03 -17.02
C PHE A 32 -13.99 -1.12 -15.78
N LEU A 33 -13.04 -1.37 -14.87
CA LEU A 33 -12.99 -0.62 -13.62
C LEU A 33 -12.47 0.81 -13.82
N ALA A 34 -11.53 1.01 -14.76
CA ALA A 34 -11.07 2.34 -15.14
C ALA A 34 -12.20 3.20 -15.71
N THR A 35 -13.05 2.63 -16.58
CA THR A 35 -14.20 3.32 -17.18
C THR A 35 -15.26 3.65 -16.13
N HIS A 36 -15.50 2.71 -15.20
CA HIS A 36 -16.40 2.96 -14.07
C HIS A 36 -15.90 4.13 -13.21
N PHE A 37 -14.62 4.14 -12.86
CA PHE A 37 -14.00 5.22 -12.09
C PHE A 37 -14.13 6.58 -12.80
N ALA A 38 -13.86 6.63 -14.11
CA ALA A 38 -14.00 7.86 -14.90
C ALA A 38 -15.45 8.37 -15.00
N THR A 39 -16.43 7.46 -14.95
CA THR A 39 -17.85 7.84 -14.91
C THR A 39 -18.24 8.44 -13.56
N LEU A 40 -17.71 7.90 -12.46
CA LEU A 40 -17.96 8.41 -11.11
C LEU A 40 -17.25 9.75 -10.84
N HIS A 41 -16.12 9.97 -11.50
CA HIS A 41 -15.26 11.13 -11.30
C HIS A 41 -14.93 11.82 -12.63
N PRO A 42 -15.82 12.68 -13.14
CA PRO A 42 -15.54 13.46 -14.34
C PRO A 42 -14.21 14.21 -14.22
N GLY A 43 -13.37 14.13 -15.25
CA GLY A 43 -12.02 14.72 -15.25
C GLY A 43 -10.95 13.88 -14.55
N SER A 44 -11.24 12.63 -14.20
CA SER A 44 -10.21 11.70 -13.74
C SER A 44 -9.14 11.46 -14.82
N VAL A 45 -7.91 11.21 -14.39
CA VAL A 45 -6.79 10.79 -15.24
C VAL A 45 -6.48 9.32 -14.95
N THR A 46 -6.31 8.53 -16.01
CA THR A 46 -5.90 7.13 -15.93
C THR A 46 -4.54 6.96 -16.60
N VAL A 47 -3.59 6.39 -15.88
CA VAL A 47 -2.26 6.03 -16.35
C VAL A 47 -2.21 4.52 -16.56
N ASN A 48 -2.01 4.12 -17.81
CA ASN A 48 -1.84 2.72 -18.19
C ASN A 48 -0.38 2.29 -17.93
N LEU A 49 -0.19 1.21 -17.17
CA LEU A 49 1.12 0.67 -16.80
C LEU A 49 1.53 -0.53 -17.68
N GLY A 50 0.97 -0.63 -18.89
CA GLY A 50 1.17 -1.74 -19.81
C GLY A 50 0.54 -3.02 -19.28
N SER A 51 1.29 -4.12 -19.29
CA SER A 51 0.82 -5.40 -18.74
C SER A 51 0.69 -5.38 -17.22
N SER A 52 1.29 -4.42 -16.52
CA SER A 52 1.29 -4.39 -15.06
C SER A 52 -0.01 -3.90 -14.42
N GLY A 53 -0.93 -3.34 -15.22
CA GLY A 53 -2.22 -2.82 -14.75
C GLY A 53 -2.38 -1.32 -15.02
N PHE A 54 -3.07 -0.61 -14.12
CA PHE A 54 -3.29 0.84 -14.26
C PHE A 54 -3.42 1.55 -12.91
N MET A 55 -3.20 2.86 -12.93
CA MET A 55 -3.49 3.76 -11.82
C MET A 55 -4.44 4.86 -12.31
N ALA A 56 -5.41 5.26 -11.50
CA ALA A 56 -6.37 6.30 -11.81
C ALA A 56 -6.52 7.28 -10.65
N TYR A 57 -6.64 8.55 -11.00
CA TYR A 57 -6.60 9.67 -10.08
C TYR A 57 -7.68 10.69 -10.43
N SER A 58 -8.26 11.35 -9.42
CA SER A 58 -9.16 12.47 -9.63
C SER A 58 -9.09 13.47 -8.49
N LEU A 59 -9.25 14.75 -8.83
CA LEU A 59 -9.45 15.86 -7.91
C LEU A 59 -10.93 16.07 -7.56
N ASP A 60 -11.86 15.40 -8.25
CA ASP A 60 -13.28 15.44 -7.92
C ASP A 60 -13.51 14.99 -6.47
N LYS A 61 -14.37 15.70 -5.73
CA LYS A 61 -14.68 15.43 -4.31
C LYS A 61 -13.44 15.23 -3.43
N GLN A 62 -12.37 15.99 -3.66
CA GLN A 62 -11.18 15.94 -2.83
C GLN A 62 -11.48 16.48 -1.42
N ASN A 63 -10.99 15.78 -0.39
CA ASN A 63 -11.04 16.27 0.98
C ASN A 63 -9.93 17.33 1.17
N PRO A 64 -10.25 18.59 1.53
CA PRO A 64 -9.24 19.64 1.71
C PRO A 64 -8.23 19.34 2.84
N LEU A 65 -8.61 18.54 3.84
CA LEU A 65 -7.74 18.15 4.96
C LEU A 65 -6.87 16.94 4.66
N LEU A 66 -7.28 16.14 3.67
CA LEU A 66 -6.59 14.92 3.25
C LEU A 66 -6.48 14.92 1.71
N PRO A 67 -5.70 15.87 1.14
CA PRO A 67 -5.62 16.04 -0.30
C PRO A 67 -5.06 14.79 -0.97
N ARG A 68 -5.64 14.44 -2.12
CA ARG A 68 -5.02 13.51 -3.07
C ARG A 68 -3.93 14.21 -3.89
N LEU A 69 -2.84 13.50 -4.13
CA LEU A 69 -1.72 13.90 -4.98
C LEU A 69 -1.35 12.75 -5.92
N PHE A 70 -0.88 13.10 -7.11
CA PHE A 70 -0.26 12.17 -8.05
C PHE A 70 1.12 12.70 -8.41
N ALA A 71 2.16 11.90 -8.19
CA ALA A 71 3.55 12.26 -8.45
C ALA A 71 4.26 11.17 -9.25
N VAL A 72 5.18 11.57 -10.11
CA VAL A 72 6.01 10.66 -10.91
C VAL A 72 7.45 11.17 -10.93
N VAL A 73 8.40 10.31 -10.60
CA VAL A 73 9.85 10.58 -10.67
C VAL A 73 10.55 9.30 -11.14
N ASP A 74 11.37 9.37 -12.18
CA ASP A 74 12.19 8.24 -12.68
C ASP A 74 11.38 6.94 -12.87
N ASP A 75 10.20 7.03 -13.52
CA ASP A 75 9.25 5.92 -13.74
C ASP A 75 8.69 5.25 -12.47
N ILE A 76 8.77 5.94 -11.34
CA ILE A 76 8.12 5.59 -10.08
C ILE A 76 6.87 6.46 -9.94
N PHE A 77 5.72 5.81 -9.93
CA PHE A 77 4.40 6.43 -9.86
C PHE A 77 3.88 6.36 -8.43
N CYS A 78 3.39 7.48 -7.90
CA CYS A 78 2.83 7.55 -6.56
C CYS A 78 1.43 8.18 -6.58
N LEU A 79 0.44 7.44 -6.09
CA LEU A 79 -0.81 8.00 -5.59
C LEU A 79 -0.66 8.19 -4.09
N PHE A 80 -0.88 9.41 -3.63
CA PHE A 80 -0.86 9.75 -2.22
C PHE A 80 -2.18 10.41 -1.85
N GLN A 81 -2.69 10.12 -0.66
CA GLN A 81 -3.80 10.85 -0.07
C GLN A 81 -3.52 11.11 1.40
N GLY A 82 -3.68 12.35 1.83
CA GLY A 82 -3.51 12.72 3.22
C GLY A 82 -2.58 13.91 3.41
N HIS A 83 -1.91 13.97 4.55
CA HIS A 83 -0.95 15.01 4.90
C HIS A 83 0.16 14.44 5.78
N ILE A 84 1.39 14.85 5.52
CA ILE A 84 2.56 14.53 6.32
C ILE A 84 2.86 15.73 7.23
N GLU A 85 3.00 15.49 8.52
CA GLU A 85 3.23 16.51 9.55
C GLU A 85 4.71 16.87 9.67
N ASN A 86 5.60 15.88 9.55
CA ASN A 86 7.05 16.06 9.72
C ASN A 86 7.82 16.33 8.41
N VAL A 87 7.19 17.05 7.47
CA VAL A 87 7.74 17.34 6.11
C VAL A 87 9.16 17.92 6.14
N ALA A 88 9.44 18.86 7.06
CA ALA A 88 10.75 19.49 7.14
C ALA A 88 11.87 18.48 7.47
N VAL A 89 11.58 17.56 8.40
CA VAL A 89 12.53 16.50 8.82
C VAL A 89 12.78 15.55 7.66
N LEU A 90 11.72 15.08 7.00
CA LEU A 90 11.86 14.15 5.87
C LEU A 90 12.58 14.80 4.68
N LYS A 91 12.30 16.08 4.40
CA LYS A 91 13.03 16.82 3.35
C LYS A 91 14.51 16.91 3.64
N GLN A 92 14.89 17.18 4.88
CA GLN A 92 16.29 17.20 5.30
C GLN A 92 16.92 15.81 5.19
N GLN A 93 16.24 14.77 5.69
CA GLN A 93 16.71 13.38 5.68
C GLN A 93 16.95 12.86 4.25
N TYR A 94 16.06 13.18 3.32
CA TYR A 94 16.16 12.72 1.93
C TYR A 94 16.85 13.72 0.99
N GLY A 95 17.34 14.86 1.49
CA GLY A 95 18.03 15.86 0.67
C GLY A 95 17.13 16.54 -0.37
N LEU A 96 15.84 16.71 -0.04
CA LEU A 96 14.82 17.27 -0.93
C LEU A 96 14.81 18.80 -0.91
N ASN A 97 14.44 19.39 -2.05
CA ASN A 97 14.25 20.82 -2.17
C ASN A 97 12.96 21.31 -1.48
N LYS A 98 12.82 22.63 -1.32
CA LYS A 98 11.67 23.25 -0.66
C LYS A 98 10.34 22.97 -1.37
N THR A 99 10.37 22.76 -2.69
CA THR A 99 9.18 22.54 -3.53
C THR A 99 8.68 21.09 -3.54
N ALA A 100 9.42 20.14 -2.98
CA ALA A 100 8.98 18.75 -2.90
C ALA A 100 7.66 18.65 -2.09
N ASN A 101 6.66 17.99 -2.65
CA ASN A 101 5.40 17.68 -1.98
C ASN A 101 5.47 16.28 -1.34
N GLU A 102 4.42 15.88 -0.64
CA GLU A 102 4.32 14.60 0.06
C GLU A 102 4.48 13.39 -0.87
N GLY A 103 3.98 13.46 -2.11
CA GLY A 103 4.17 12.41 -3.10
C GLY A 103 5.65 12.22 -3.48
N ILE A 104 6.40 13.32 -3.64
CA ILE A 104 7.85 13.27 -3.90
C ILE A 104 8.61 12.73 -2.69
N ILE A 105 8.22 13.12 -1.47
CA ILE A 105 8.82 12.60 -0.22
C ILE A 105 8.66 11.07 -0.16
N VAL A 106 7.46 10.57 -0.44
CA VAL A 106 7.15 9.13 -0.44
C VAL A 106 7.94 8.38 -1.52
N ILE A 107 8.10 8.96 -2.72
CA ILE A 107 8.95 8.35 -3.77
C ILE A 107 10.41 8.26 -3.32
N GLU A 108 10.99 9.31 -2.73
CA GLU A 108 12.39 9.27 -2.27
C GLU A 108 12.60 8.36 -1.06
N ALA A 109 11.61 8.24 -0.18
CA ALA A 109 11.60 7.26 0.90
C ALA A 109 11.68 5.83 0.34
N TYR A 110 10.90 5.54 -0.72
CA TYR A 110 10.97 4.25 -1.43
C TYR A 110 12.31 4.03 -2.14
N ARG A 111 12.85 5.03 -2.83
CA ARG A 111 14.18 4.92 -3.47
C ARG A 111 15.26 4.62 -2.46
N THR A 112 15.18 5.19 -1.26
CA THR A 112 16.09 4.87 -0.17
C THR A 112 16.02 3.39 0.21
N LEU A 113 14.83 2.80 0.30
CA LEU A 113 14.66 1.36 0.55
C LEU A 113 15.21 0.48 -0.58
N ARG A 114 15.04 0.91 -1.83
CA ARG A 114 15.46 0.17 -3.03
C ARG A 114 16.96 0.23 -3.26
N ASP A 115 17.55 1.43 -3.15
CA ASP A 115 18.89 1.76 -3.63
C ASP A 115 19.94 1.81 -2.51
N ARG A 116 19.53 2.01 -1.25
CA ARG A 116 20.43 2.21 -0.12
C ARG A 116 20.24 1.07 0.89
N GLY A 117 21.32 0.33 1.15
CA GLY A 117 21.33 -0.88 1.99
C GLY A 117 20.77 -0.70 3.42
N PRO A 118 20.66 -1.80 4.16
CA PRO A 118 19.40 -2.29 4.73
C PRO A 118 18.68 -1.26 5.62
N TYR A 119 17.86 -0.41 4.99
CA TYR A 119 16.81 0.32 5.69
C TYR A 119 15.59 -0.59 5.86
N PRO A 120 15.15 -0.91 7.09
CA PRO A 120 13.95 -1.70 7.29
C PRO A 120 12.72 -0.96 6.75
N PRO A 121 11.89 -1.58 5.88
CA PRO A 121 10.69 -0.95 5.34
C PRO A 121 9.73 -0.45 6.43
N ASP A 122 9.66 -1.14 7.56
CA ASP A 122 8.83 -0.72 8.69
C ASP A 122 9.32 0.60 9.31
N GLN A 123 10.63 0.83 9.40
CA GLN A 123 11.17 2.09 9.91
C GLN A 123 10.85 3.24 8.96
N VAL A 124 10.98 3.03 7.66
CA VAL A 124 10.71 4.08 6.66
C VAL A 124 9.25 4.52 6.69
N VAL A 125 8.29 3.60 6.81
CA VAL A 125 6.87 4.00 6.95
C VAL A 125 6.62 4.66 8.30
N ARG A 126 7.25 4.17 9.38
CA ARG A 126 7.12 4.75 10.74
C ARG A 126 7.66 6.17 10.84
N ASP A 127 8.68 6.51 10.05
CA ASP A 127 9.25 7.85 9.99
C ASP A 127 8.31 8.86 9.32
N ILE A 128 7.32 8.41 8.55
CA ILE A 128 6.30 9.28 7.95
C ILE A 128 5.22 9.55 9.00
N GLN A 129 5.23 10.74 9.60
CA GLN A 129 4.26 11.14 10.62
C GLN A 129 3.12 11.92 9.97
N GLY A 130 1.88 11.56 10.29
CA GLY A 130 0.69 12.23 9.80
C GLY A 130 -0.40 11.24 9.42
N LYS A 131 -1.34 11.71 8.59
CA LYS A 131 -2.53 10.98 8.17
C LYS A 131 -2.38 10.67 6.70
N PHE A 132 -2.28 9.41 6.31
CA PHE A 132 -1.95 9.09 4.93
C PHE A 132 -2.37 7.70 4.50
N ALA A 133 -2.61 7.58 3.20
CA ALA A 133 -2.50 6.32 2.47
C ALA A 133 -1.75 6.60 1.17
N PHE A 134 -0.89 5.67 0.74
CA PHE A 134 -0.19 5.80 -0.54
C PHE A 134 -0.05 4.46 -1.26
N ILE A 135 0.10 4.57 -2.58
CA ILE A 135 0.38 3.48 -3.51
C ILE A 135 1.55 3.92 -4.38
N ILE A 136 2.67 3.20 -4.29
CA ILE A 136 3.79 3.31 -5.21
C ILE A 136 3.78 2.13 -6.17
N TYR A 137 4.05 2.42 -7.44
CA TYR A 137 4.47 1.45 -8.44
C TYR A 137 5.77 1.91 -9.10
N ASP A 138 6.81 1.09 -9.02
CA ASP A 138 8.07 1.28 -9.72
C ASP A 138 8.06 0.44 -11.00
N SER A 139 8.02 1.11 -12.16
CA SER A 139 7.97 0.42 -13.46
C SER A 139 9.28 -0.30 -13.80
N SER A 140 10.41 0.17 -13.27
CA SER A 140 11.73 -0.40 -13.54
C SER A 140 11.92 -1.75 -12.85
N SER A 141 11.49 -1.85 -11.59
CA SER A 141 11.60 -3.06 -10.77
C SER A 141 10.33 -3.91 -10.75
N LYS A 142 9.24 -3.44 -11.39
CA LYS A 142 7.91 -4.07 -11.35
C LYS A 142 7.44 -4.33 -9.92
N ALA A 143 7.74 -3.38 -9.02
CA ALA A 143 7.47 -3.51 -7.60
C ALA A 143 6.40 -2.52 -7.12
N THR A 144 5.66 -2.93 -6.09
CA THR A 144 4.68 -2.06 -5.42
C THR A 144 5.08 -1.83 -3.96
N PHE A 145 4.77 -0.64 -3.46
CA PHE A 145 4.88 -0.30 -2.04
C PHE A 145 3.67 0.52 -1.62
N ILE A 146 2.87 -0.04 -0.73
CA ILE A 146 1.56 0.48 -0.34
C ILE A 146 1.54 0.61 1.17
N ALA A 147 1.02 1.70 1.72
CA ALA A 147 0.89 1.85 3.18
C ALA A 147 -0.30 2.73 3.56
N ALA A 148 -0.74 2.58 4.80
CA ALA A 148 -1.74 3.41 5.45
C ALA A 148 -1.32 3.76 6.88
N ASP A 149 -1.72 4.94 7.36
CA ASP A 149 -1.40 5.42 8.70
C ASP A 149 -1.96 4.53 9.83
N ALA A 150 -1.44 4.73 11.04
CA ALA A 150 -1.74 3.94 12.24
C ALA A 150 -3.18 4.12 12.73
N ASP A 151 -3.77 5.28 12.44
CA ASP A 151 -5.11 5.64 12.88
C ASP A 151 -6.19 5.25 11.87
N GLY A 152 -5.81 4.85 10.64
CA GLY A 152 -6.75 4.62 9.56
C GLY A 152 -7.47 5.90 9.15
N SER A 153 -6.76 7.02 9.16
CA SER A 153 -7.32 8.36 8.98
C SER A 153 -7.85 8.62 7.57
N VAL A 154 -7.30 7.91 6.58
CA VAL A 154 -7.72 7.97 5.18
C VAL A 154 -8.55 6.72 4.86
N PRO A 155 -9.78 6.86 4.32
CA PRO A 155 -10.51 5.71 3.78
C PRO A 155 -9.66 5.02 2.71
N PHE A 156 -9.32 3.75 2.94
CA PHE A 156 -8.47 3.00 2.04
C PHE A 156 -8.85 1.53 2.07
N PHE A 157 -9.09 0.97 0.88
CA PHE A 157 -9.65 -0.35 0.69
C PHE A 157 -8.82 -1.11 -0.33
N TRP A 158 -8.85 -2.43 -0.20
CA TRP A 158 -8.17 -3.35 -1.10
C TRP A 158 -8.98 -4.61 -1.30
N GLY A 159 -8.79 -5.28 -2.42
CA GLY A 159 -9.48 -6.50 -2.75
C GLY A 159 -8.78 -7.27 -3.85
N THR A 160 -9.30 -8.46 -4.12
CA THR A 160 -8.87 -9.32 -5.22
C THR A 160 -10.03 -9.51 -6.19
N ASP A 161 -9.77 -9.30 -7.46
CA ASP A 161 -10.78 -9.45 -8.50
C ASP A 161 -10.95 -10.92 -8.93
N ALA A 162 -11.83 -11.20 -9.91
CA ALA A 162 -12.10 -12.58 -10.35
C ALA A 162 -10.89 -13.31 -10.94
N GLU A 163 -9.88 -12.58 -11.43
CA GLU A 163 -8.65 -13.12 -12.03
C GLU A 163 -7.45 -13.10 -11.06
N GLY A 164 -7.66 -12.57 -9.85
CA GLY A 164 -6.64 -12.47 -8.80
C GLY A 164 -5.81 -11.18 -8.86
N HIS A 165 -6.24 -10.18 -9.63
CA HIS A 165 -5.60 -8.87 -9.65
C HIS A 165 -5.84 -8.13 -8.34
N LEU A 166 -4.82 -7.40 -7.87
CA LEU A 166 -4.94 -6.57 -6.68
C LEU A 166 -5.61 -5.24 -7.05
N VAL A 167 -6.72 -4.92 -6.40
CA VAL A 167 -7.46 -3.66 -6.56
C VAL A 167 -7.33 -2.85 -5.28
N LEU A 168 -7.00 -1.56 -5.39
CA LEU A 168 -6.85 -0.62 -4.27
C LEU A 168 -7.61 0.67 -4.59
N ALA A 169 -8.40 1.19 -3.65
CA ALA A 169 -9.02 2.50 -3.81
C ALA A 169 -9.33 3.16 -2.47
N ASP A 170 -9.52 4.48 -2.50
CA ASP A 170 -10.05 5.27 -1.37
C ASP A 170 -11.58 5.23 -1.27
N ASP A 171 -12.25 4.66 -2.27
CA ASP A 171 -13.69 4.49 -2.32
C ASP A 171 -14.10 3.02 -2.21
N ARG A 172 -14.94 2.72 -1.22
CA ARG A 172 -15.41 1.37 -0.91
C ARG A 172 -16.17 0.75 -2.07
N GLU A 173 -17.08 1.53 -2.66
CA GLU A 173 -17.99 1.03 -3.69
C GLU A 173 -17.23 0.72 -4.99
N THR A 174 -16.19 1.49 -5.30
CA THR A 174 -15.26 1.21 -6.40
C THR A 174 -14.54 -0.13 -6.22
N VAL A 175 -13.99 -0.43 -5.03
CA VAL A 175 -13.36 -1.74 -4.79
C VAL A 175 -14.40 -2.87 -4.86
N LYS A 176 -15.57 -2.68 -4.24
CA LYS A 176 -16.67 -3.65 -4.30
C LYS A 176 -17.11 -3.93 -5.73
N LYS A 177 -17.14 -2.92 -6.61
CA LYS A 177 -17.49 -3.08 -8.03
C LYS A 177 -16.50 -3.97 -8.79
N GLY A 178 -15.22 -3.94 -8.42
CA GLY A 178 -14.20 -4.80 -9.02
C GLY A 178 -14.14 -6.18 -8.38
N CYS A 179 -14.22 -6.25 -7.06
CA CYS A 179 -13.87 -7.44 -6.27
C CYS A 179 -15.07 -8.21 -5.72
N GLY A 180 -16.31 -7.74 -5.92
CA GLY A 180 -17.50 -8.34 -5.33
C GLY A 180 -17.41 -8.33 -3.80
N LYS A 181 -17.45 -9.51 -3.18
CA LYS A 181 -17.28 -9.78 -1.76
C LYS A 181 -15.82 -9.96 -1.35
N SER A 182 -14.89 -10.08 -2.28
CA SER A 182 -13.46 -10.36 -2.02
C SER A 182 -12.66 -9.10 -1.70
N PHE A 183 -13.11 -8.29 -0.75
CA PHE A 183 -12.46 -7.02 -0.39
C PHE A 183 -12.55 -6.68 1.10
N ALA A 184 -11.67 -5.80 1.56
CA ALA A 184 -11.64 -5.30 2.92
C ALA A 184 -11.11 -3.86 2.99
N PRO A 185 -11.26 -3.17 4.14
CA PRO A 185 -10.38 -2.05 4.46
C PRO A 185 -8.92 -2.51 4.42
N PHE A 186 -8.03 -1.65 3.93
CA PHE A 186 -6.61 -1.87 4.07
C PHE A 186 -6.23 -1.77 5.56
N PRO A 187 -5.41 -2.68 6.10
CA PRO A 187 -5.08 -2.66 7.53
C PRO A 187 -4.34 -1.39 7.92
N LYS A 188 -4.80 -0.74 8.99
CA LYS A 188 -4.12 0.42 9.59
C LYS A 188 -2.74 0.02 10.13
N GLY A 189 -1.81 0.96 10.18
CA GLY A 189 -0.49 0.70 10.76
C GLY A 189 0.32 -0.35 9.99
N CYS A 190 -0.03 -0.57 8.71
CA CYS A 190 0.53 -1.61 7.88
C CYS A 190 1.00 -1.07 6.54
N PHE A 191 1.86 -1.87 5.92
CA PHE A 191 2.30 -1.70 4.56
C PHE A 191 2.32 -3.04 3.83
N PHE A 192 2.26 -2.97 2.51
CA PHE A 192 2.36 -4.12 1.62
C PHE A 192 3.46 -3.85 0.58
N THR A 193 4.33 -4.83 0.37
CA THR A 193 5.27 -4.83 -0.76
C THR A 193 5.05 -6.07 -1.62
N SER A 194 5.24 -5.96 -2.93
CA SER A 194 5.14 -7.11 -3.85
C SER A 194 6.04 -8.29 -3.45
N SER A 195 7.23 -8.01 -2.91
CA SER A 195 8.22 -9.01 -2.48
C SER A 195 8.02 -9.54 -1.05
N GLY A 196 7.35 -8.77 -0.18
CA GLY A 196 7.33 -9.02 1.26
C GLY A 196 5.93 -9.17 1.85
N GLY A 197 4.89 -9.05 1.03
CA GLY A 197 3.50 -9.11 1.44
C GLY A 197 3.13 -8.04 2.46
N LEU A 198 2.00 -8.27 3.12
CA LEU A 198 1.46 -7.39 4.15
C LEU A 198 2.22 -7.55 5.48
N ARG A 199 2.63 -6.43 6.07
CA ARG A 199 3.33 -6.36 7.36
C ARG A 199 2.87 -5.14 8.17
N SER A 200 2.90 -5.24 9.49
CA SER A 200 2.69 -4.09 10.37
C SER A 200 4.00 -3.34 10.56
N TYR A 201 3.98 -2.01 10.43
CA TYR A 201 5.10 -1.18 10.86
C TYR A 201 4.95 -0.70 12.30
N GLU A 202 3.76 -0.81 12.90
CA GLU A 202 3.58 -0.59 14.34
C GLU A 202 4.11 -1.78 15.15
N HIS A 203 3.95 -2.99 14.61
CA HIS A 203 4.36 -4.24 15.25
C HIS A 203 5.21 -5.09 14.28
N PRO A 204 6.44 -4.66 13.93
CA PRO A 204 7.25 -5.29 12.88
C PRO A 204 7.66 -6.73 13.20
N LEU A 205 7.71 -7.09 14.48
CA LEU A 205 8.07 -8.43 14.96
C LEU A 205 6.87 -9.37 15.09
N ASN A 206 5.64 -8.90 14.85
CA ASN A 206 4.43 -9.69 15.01
C ASN A 206 3.88 -10.15 13.66
N GLU A 207 3.17 -11.27 13.69
CA GLU A 207 2.42 -11.76 12.54
C GLU A 207 1.07 -11.05 12.41
N LEU A 208 0.58 -10.96 11.17
CA LEU A 208 -0.77 -10.48 10.88
C LEU A 208 -1.65 -11.69 10.56
N LYS A 209 -2.66 -11.92 11.39
CA LYS A 209 -3.62 -13.01 11.22
C LYS A 209 -4.87 -12.51 10.48
N PRO A 210 -5.31 -13.20 9.42
CA PRO A 210 -6.56 -12.87 8.77
C PRO A 210 -7.74 -13.25 9.67
N VAL A 211 -8.72 -12.36 9.74
CA VAL A 211 -10.00 -12.56 10.42
C VAL A 211 -11.11 -12.39 9.37
N PRO A 212 -11.86 -13.46 9.06
CA PRO A 212 -12.96 -13.39 8.10
C PRO A 212 -13.96 -12.29 8.47
N ARG A 213 -14.37 -11.49 7.49
CA ARG A 213 -15.40 -10.47 7.68
C ARG A 213 -16.74 -11.02 7.25
N VAL A 214 -17.79 -10.54 7.91
CA VAL A 214 -19.17 -10.88 7.59
C VAL A 214 -19.92 -9.58 7.32
N ASP A 215 -20.73 -9.55 6.26
CA ASP A 215 -21.57 -8.40 5.94
C ASP A 215 -22.86 -8.39 6.78
N SER A 216 -23.68 -7.35 6.62
CA SER A 216 -24.94 -7.21 7.35
C SER A 216 -25.97 -8.30 7.06
N SER A 217 -25.75 -9.11 6.01
CA SER A 217 -26.61 -10.24 5.63
C SER A 217 -26.08 -11.59 6.10
N GLY A 218 -24.97 -11.60 6.85
CA GLY A 218 -24.37 -12.84 7.36
C GLY A 218 -23.44 -13.54 6.36
N HIS A 219 -23.14 -12.94 5.20
CA HIS A 219 -22.23 -13.55 4.22
C HIS A 219 -20.78 -13.10 4.42
N VAL A 220 -19.84 -14.01 4.17
CA VAL A 220 -18.41 -13.72 4.25
C VAL A 220 -18.01 -12.72 3.15
N CYS A 221 -17.28 -11.66 3.51
CA CYS A 221 -16.81 -10.61 2.61
C CYS A 221 -15.32 -10.26 2.85
N GLY A 222 -14.43 -11.16 2.39
CA GLY A 222 -12.99 -11.02 2.54
C GLY A 222 -12.54 -11.17 4.00
N ALA A 223 -11.38 -10.59 4.32
CA ALA A 223 -10.78 -10.66 5.65
C ALA A 223 -10.14 -9.32 6.07
N THR A 224 -10.26 -8.98 7.35
CA THR A 224 -9.37 -7.99 7.99
C THR A 224 -8.11 -8.68 8.49
N PHE A 225 -7.04 -7.92 8.75
CA PHE A 225 -5.79 -8.47 9.26
C PHE A 225 -5.46 -7.81 10.59
N ASN A 226 -5.32 -8.62 11.63
CA ASN A 226 -5.04 -8.16 12.99
C ASN A 226 -3.66 -8.64 13.43
N VAL A 227 -2.98 -7.83 14.24
CA VAL A 227 -1.70 -8.19 14.83
C VAL A 227 -1.92 -9.31 15.83
N ASP A 228 -1.19 -10.41 15.66
CA ASP A 228 -1.08 -11.44 16.67
C ASP A 228 -0.06 -11.03 17.73
N VAL A 229 -0.56 -10.62 18.90
CA VAL A 229 0.27 -10.12 20.00
C VAL A 229 1.09 -11.24 20.64
N GLU A 230 0.63 -12.49 20.55
CA GLU A 230 1.24 -13.64 21.22
C GLU A 230 2.37 -14.26 20.38
N THR A 231 2.27 -14.18 19.05
CA THR A 231 3.24 -14.79 18.14
C THR A 231 4.24 -13.76 17.62
N LYS A 232 5.46 -13.81 18.14
CA LYS A 232 6.60 -13.12 17.53
C LYS A 232 7.13 -13.94 16.36
N LYS A 233 7.41 -13.29 15.24
CA LYS A 233 8.16 -13.89 14.12
C LYS A 233 9.50 -14.39 14.64
N GLU A 234 9.85 -15.63 14.34
CA GLU A 234 11.19 -16.14 14.62
C GLU A 234 12.21 -15.23 13.94
N SER A 235 13.20 -14.76 14.70
CA SER A 235 14.27 -13.93 14.16
C SER A 235 15.14 -14.76 13.22
N THR A 236 14.84 -14.73 11.93
CA THR A 236 15.73 -15.23 10.88
C THR A 236 16.87 -14.23 10.67
N GLY A 237 17.80 -14.18 11.62
CA GLY A 237 19.00 -13.35 11.51
C GLY A 237 19.94 -13.53 12.70
N MET A 238 21.17 -13.96 12.43
CA MET A 238 22.30 -14.16 13.35
C MET A 238 22.31 -13.22 14.56
N LYS A 239 22.70 -13.75 15.74
CA LYS A 239 23.03 -12.96 16.93
C LYS A 239 23.98 -11.84 16.52
N LYS A 240 23.49 -10.60 16.55
CA LYS A 240 24.33 -9.41 16.38
C LYS A 240 25.31 -9.40 17.55
N VAL A 241 26.57 -9.73 17.28
CA VAL A 241 27.66 -9.39 18.19
C VAL A 241 27.72 -7.87 18.15
N GLY A 242 27.42 -7.22 19.29
CA GLY A 242 27.52 -5.78 19.39
C GLY A 242 28.95 -5.32 19.10
N SER A 243 29.10 -4.06 18.68
CA SER A 243 30.37 -3.38 18.44
C SER A 243 31.28 -3.26 19.68
N ALA A 244 30.93 -3.93 20.78
CA ALA A 244 31.72 -4.10 21.99
C ALA A 244 32.44 -5.47 22.04
N ALA A 245 32.62 -6.14 20.90
CA ALA A 245 33.56 -7.26 20.81
C ALA A 245 34.98 -6.70 20.96
N ASP A 246 35.54 -6.82 22.15
CA ASP A 246 36.92 -6.47 22.45
C ASP A 246 37.85 -7.47 21.74
N TRP A 247 38.44 -7.06 20.62
CA TRP A 247 39.39 -7.87 19.85
C TRP A 247 40.80 -7.86 20.45
N SER A 248 41.02 -7.24 21.62
CA SER A 248 42.34 -7.15 22.25
C SER A 248 42.67 -8.26 23.24
N ALA A 249 41.73 -9.16 23.54
CA ALA A 249 41.92 -10.21 24.56
C ALA A 249 42.70 -11.46 24.09
N ASN A 250 43.22 -11.47 22.86
CA ASN A 250 44.03 -12.57 22.34
C ASN A 250 45.32 -12.03 21.71
N TYR A 251 46.29 -11.63 22.53
CA TYR A 251 47.73 -11.76 22.27
C TYR A 251 48.51 -11.68 23.58
#